data_AF-A0A0N4WNZ3-F1
#
_entry.id   AF-A0A0N4WNZ3-F1
#
_cell.length_a   1.000
_cell.length_b   1.000
_cell.length_c   1.000
_cell.angle_alpha   90.00
_cell.angle_beta   90.00
_cell.angle_gamma   90.00
#
_symmetry.space_group_name_H-M   'P 1'
#
loop_
_entity.id
_entity.type
_entity.pdbx_description
1 polymer ?
#
loop_
_entity_poly.entity_id
_entity_poly.type
_entity_poly.pdbx_seq_one_letter_code
_entity_poly.pdbx_strand_id
1 'polypeptide(L)'
;MPSMISLRGPLDALLEKDVKWKWTSMQQDAFENLKSALSSDLNIAHYDPKKKIVITADAWEYGIVCVISHRYANGTEKPTANASRSLSDAERNYS
;
A
#
# COMPACT_ATOMS: atom_id res chain seq x y z
N MET A 1 -14.72 -7.60 -1.69
CA MET A 1 -14.24 -6.39 -0.98
C MET A 1 -15.23 -5.27 -1.19
N PRO A 2 -15.58 -4.47 -0.17
CA PRO A 2 -16.28 -3.22 -0.40
C PRO A 2 -15.47 -2.37 -1.40
N SER A 3 -16.17 -1.63 -2.27
CA SER A 3 -15.48 -0.85 -3.30
C SER A 3 -14.58 0.20 -2.64
N MET A 4 -13.40 0.42 -3.22
CA MET A 4 -12.42 1.38 -2.68
C MET A 4 -12.99 2.80 -2.57
N ILE A 5 -13.94 3.14 -3.44
CA ILE A 5 -14.70 4.39 -3.46
C ILE A 5 -15.54 4.53 -2.17
N SER A 6 -16.20 3.44 -1.74
CA SER A 6 -17.03 3.44 -0.53
C SER A 6 -16.21 3.60 0.75
N LEU A 7 -14.99 3.06 0.78
CA LEU A 7 -14.08 3.16 1.94
C LEU A 7 -13.43 4.54 2.06
N ARG A 8 -13.22 5.23 0.93
CA ARG A 8 -12.47 6.49 0.88
C ARG A 8 -13.31 7.74 0.96
N GLY A 9 -14.64 7.67 0.74
CA GLY A 9 -15.51 8.86 0.69
C GLY A 9 -15.22 9.93 1.75
N PRO A 10 -15.13 9.60 3.05
CA PRO A 10 -14.80 10.58 4.10
C PRO A 10 -13.40 11.20 3.99
N LEU A 11 -12.43 10.46 3.44
CA LEU A 11 -11.06 10.92 3.21
C LEU A 11 -10.97 11.79 1.96
N ASP A 12 -11.65 11.38 0.88
CA ASP A 12 -11.67 12.12 -0.38
C ASP A 12 -12.35 13.49 -0.21
N ALA A 13 -13.38 13.58 0.65
CA ALA A 13 -14.02 14.84 1.02
C ALA A 13 -13.05 15.86 1.67
N LEU A 14 -11.98 15.40 2.33
CA LEU A 14 -10.94 16.31 2.87
C LEU A 14 -10.05 16.93 1.79
N LEU A 15 -10.05 16.37 0.58
CA LEU A 15 -9.23 16.83 -0.54
C LEU A 15 -10.02 17.75 -1.50
N GLU A 16 -11.31 17.97 -1.25
CA GLU A 16 -12.14 18.87 -2.03
C GLU A 16 -11.75 20.33 -1.83
N LYS A 17 -11.93 21.13 -2.89
CA LYS A 17 -11.62 22.56 -2.87
C LYS A 17 -12.51 23.27 -1.86
N ASP A 18 -11.95 24.25 -1.15
CA ASP A 18 -12.66 25.12 -0.20
C ASP A 18 -13.24 24.38 1.03
N VAL A 19 -12.90 23.10 1.22
CA VAL A 19 -13.21 22.35 2.44
C VAL A 19 -12.17 22.65 3.51
N LYS A 20 -12.63 23.03 4.72
CA LYS A 20 -11.76 23.17 5.88
C LYS A 20 -11.30 21.79 6.33
N TRP A 21 -9.99 21.54 6.28
CA TRP A 21 -9.42 20.28 6.76
C TRP A 21 -9.74 20.09 8.25
N LYS A 22 -10.52 19.05 8.55
CA LYS A 22 -10.88 18.67 9.91
C LYS A 22 -10.94 17.15 10.01
N TRP A 23 -9.93 16.57 10.65
CA TRP A 23 -9.93 15.14 10.95
C TRP A 23 -10.83 14.84 12.14
N THR A 24 -11.88 14.04 11.92
CA THR A 24 -12.82 13.63 12.96
C THR A 24 -12.88 12.12 13.09
N SER A 25 -13.72 11.60 14.00
CA SER A 25 -13.97 10.16 14.10
C SER A 25 -14.39 9.53 12.77
N MET A 26 -15.18 10.23 11.96
CA MET A 26 -15.62 9.72 10.65
C MET A 26 -14.46 9.42 9.70
N GLN A 27 -13.46 10.31 9.64
CA GLN A 27 -12.25 10.07 8.84
C GLN A 27 -11.34 9.02 9.46
N GLN A 28 -11.23 9.01 10.79
CA GLN A 28 -10.47 7.98 11.48
C GLN A 28 -11.02 6.58 11.21
N ASP A 29 -12.34 6.41 11.30
CA ASP A 29 -13.00 5.12 11.04
C ASP A 29 -12.83 4.71 9.58
N ALA A 30 -12.97 5.65 8.63
CA ALA A 30 -12.71 5.39 7.22
C ALA A 30 -11.26 4.95 6.96
N PHE A 31 -10.29 5.60 7.62
CA PHE A 31 -8.88 5.28 7.51
C PHE A 31 -8.54 3.89 8.08
N GLU A 32 -9.06 3.55 9.26
CA GLU A 32 -8.84 2.23 9.85
C GLU A 32 -9.51 1.12 9.05
N ASN A 33 -10.73 1.34 8.54
CA ASN A 33 -11.39 0.41 7.63
C ASN A 33 -10.60 0.20 6.33
N LEU A 34 -10.02 1.28 5.78
CA LEU A 34 -9.17 1.21 4.60
C LEU A 34 -7.89 0.40 4.88
N LYS A 35 -7.21 0.65 6.01
CA LYS A 35 -6.05 -0.15 6.42
C LYS A 35 -6.41 -1.62 6.58
N SER A 36 -7.52 -1.92 7.26
CA SER A 36 -7.96 -3.31 7.47
C SER A 36 -8.24 -4.01 6.13
N ALA A 37 -8.92 -3.33 5.21
CA ALA A 37 -9.20 -3.87 3.88
C ALA A 37 -7.91 -4.13 3.08
N LEU A 38 -6.94 -3.21 3.12
CA LEU A 38 -5.66 -3.34 2.42
C LEU A 38 -4.74 -4.39 3.06
N SER A 39 -4.76 -4.52 4.38
CA SER A 39 -3.96 -5.49 5.14
C SER A 39 -4.61 -6.87 5.24
N SER A 40 -5.79 -7.08 4.65
CA SER A 40 -6.46 -8.38 4.70
C SER A 40 -5.69 -9.46 3.95
N ASP A 41 -5.65 -10.67 4.52
CA ASP A 41 -4.94 -11.84 3.96
C ASP A 41 -5.39 -12.20 2.52
N LEU A 42 -6.60 -11.79 2.13
CA LEU A 42 -7.15 -11.99 0.78
C LEU A 42 -6.33 -11.29 -0.32
N ASN A 43 -5.56 -10.25 0.04
CA ASN A 43 -4.76 -9.47 -0.91
C ASN A 43 -3.44 -10.13 -1.30
N ILE A 44 -2.98 -11.11 -0.52
CA ILE A 44 -1.68 -11.76 -0.73
C ILE A 44 -1.88 -13.17 -1.30
N ALA A 45 -0.98 -13.61 -2.17
CA ALA A 45 -0.89 -14.97 -2.68
C ALA A 45 0.13 -15.77 -1.88
N HIS A 46 -0.11 -17.07 -1.72
CA HIS A 46 0.95 -17.97 -1.26
C HIS A 46 2.08 -18.02 -2.27
N TYR A 47 3.30 -18.07 -1.75
CA TYR A 47 4.49 -18.25 -2.55
C TYR A 47 4.49 -19.62 -3.25
N ASP A 48 4.75 -19.61 -4.56
CA ASP A 48 4.90 -20.77 -5.42
C ASP A 48 6.18 -20.61 -6.27
N PRO A 49 7.21 -21.44 -6.05
CA PRO A 49 8.49 -21.33 -6.77
C PRO A 49 8.37 -21.61 -8.27
N LYS A 50 7.23 -22.15 -8.75
CA LYS A 50 6.98 -22.38 -10.18
C LYS A 50 6.41 -21.14 -10.87
N LYS A 51 6.00 -20.12 -10.12
CA LYS A 51 5.46 -18.86 -10.66
C LYS A 51 6.58 -17.84 -10.79
N LYS A 52 6.48 -16.99 -11.81
CA LYS A 52 7.42 -15.88 -11.99
C LYS A 52 7.28 -14.93 -10.81
N ILE A 53 8.42 -14.50 -10.29
CA ILE A 53 8.51 -13.48 -9.24
C ILE A 53 8.81 -12.14 -9.89
N VAL A 54 8.10 -11.11 -9.47
CA VAL A 54 8.37 -9.71 -9.81
C VAL A 54 8.64 -8.98 -8.50
N ILE A 55 9.71 -8.20 -8.47
CA ILE A 55 10.04 -7.32 -7.34
C ILE A 55 9.87 -5.90 -7.83
N THR A 56 8.96 -5.18 -7.19
CA THR A 56 8.80 -3.74 -7.37
C THR A 56 9.35 -3.06 -6.13
N ALA A 57 10.34 -2.20 -6.28
CA ALA A 57 10.95 -1.48 -5.19
C ALA A 57 10.97 0.02 -5.48
N ASP A 58 10.83 0.80 -4.42
CA ASP A 58 10.95 2.25 -4.46
C ASP A 58 11.75 2.72 -3.24
N ALA A 59 12.43 3.86 -3.38
CA ALA A 59 13.26 4.43 -2.36
C ALA A 59 13.10 5.95 -2.33
N TRP A 60 13.05 6.51 -1.13
CA TRP A 60 13.12 7.95 -0.91
C TRP A 60 14.09 8.26 0.22
N GLU A 61 14.28 9.56 0.50
CA GLU A 61 15.26 10.10 1.46
C GLU A 61 15.33 9.38 2.81
N TYR A 62 14.24 8.77 3.29
CA TYR A 62 14.17 8.16 4.62
C TYR A 62 14.04 6.63 4.62
N GLY A 63 13.77 6.00 3.47
CA GLY A 63 13.40 4.59 3.48
C GLY A 63 13.34 3.94 2.10
N ILE A 64 13.36 2.61 2.14
CA ILE A 64 13.17 1.74 0.98
C ILE A 64 11.95 0.86 1.25
N VAL A 65 11.15 0.67 0.21
CA VAL A 65 10.01 -0.24 0.21
C VAL A 65 10.13 -1.22 -0.95
N CYS A 66 9.65 -2.44 -0.77
CA CYS A 66 9.47 -3.37 -1.87
C CYS A 66 8.23 -4.24 -1.71
N VAL A 67 7.70 -4.65 -2.85
CA VAL A 67 6.61 -5.62 -2.98
C VAL A 67 7.14 -6.76 -3.83
N ILE A 68 7.04 -7.98 -3.30
CA ILE A 68 7.27 -9.22 -4.04
C ILE A 68 5.92 -9.70 -4.52
N SER A 69 5.79 -10.00 -5.80
CA SER A 69 4.55 -10.45 -6.45
C SER A 69 4.78 -11.67 -7.32
N HIS A 70 3.75 -12.50 -7.47
CA HIS A 70 3.68 -13.46 -8.55
C HIS A 70 3.08 -12.83 -9.80
N ARG A 71 3.74 -13.03 -10.95
CA ARG A 71 3.16 -12.75 -12.27
C ARG A 71 2.60 -14.03 -12.87
N TYR A 72 1.30 -14.01 -13.18
CA TYR A 72 0.56 -15.13 -13.77
C TYR A 72 0.61 -15.09 -15.30
N ALA A 73 0.21 -16.19 -15.95
CA ALA A 73 0.27 -16.33 -17.40
C ALA A 73 -0.59 -15.30 -18.16
N ASN A 74 -1.67 -14.83 -17.55
CA ASN A 74 -2.53 -13.77 -18.07
C ASN A 74 -1.94 -12.35 -17.91
N GLY A 75 -0.70 -12.22 -17.40
CA GLY A 75 -0.03 -10.94 -17.17
C GLY A 75 -0.41 -10.24 -15.86
N THR A 76 -1.41 -10.72 -15.12
CA THR A 76 -1.77 -10.15 -13.82
C THR A 76 -0.70 -10.44 -12.76
N GLU A 77 -0.60 -9.54 -11.78
CA GLU A 77 0.30 -9.68 -10.65
C GLU A 77 -0.49 -9.74 -9.35
N LYS A 78 -0.08 -10.62 -8.44
CA LYS A 78 -0.62 -10.66 -7.08
C LYS A 78 0.53 -10.62 -6.06
N PRO A 79 0.51 -9.71 -5.08
CA PRO A 79 1.53 -9.63 -4.04
C PRO A 79 1.65 -10.95 -3.27
N THR A 80 2.86 -11.32 -2.87
CA THR A 80 3.18 -12.44 -1.98
C THR A 80 3.79 -11.98 -0.66
N ALA A 81 4.49 -10.85 -0.67
CA ALA A 81 5.07 -10.24 0.53
C ALA A 81 5.38 -8.75 0.28
N ASN A 82 5.35 -7.96 1.35
CA ASN A 82 5.81 -6.58 1.36
C ASN A 82 6.97 -6.46 2.36
N ALA A 83 7.99 -5.65 2.03
CA ALA A 83 9.06 -5.30 2.96
C ALA A 83 9.31 -3.80 2.93
N SER A 84 9.68 -3.24 4.08
CA SER A 84 10.08 -1.84 4.19
C SER A 84 11.14 -1.69 5.27
N ARG A 85 12.05 -0.75 5.07
CA ARG A 85 13.11 -0.44 6.02
C ARG A 85 13.49 1.03 5.93
N SER A 86 13.70 1.66 7.08
CA SER A 86 14.29 2.99 7.16
C SER A 86 15.77 2.95 6.77
N LEU A 87 16.22 3.93 5.99
CA LEU A 87 17.64 4.10 5.66
C LEU A 87 18.43 4.47 6.92
N SER A 88 19.61 3.87 7.08
CA SER A 88 20.60 4.29 8.07
C SER A 88 21.20 5.64 7.71
N ASP A 89 21.81 6.34 8.67
CA ASP A 89 22.43 7.64 8.43
C ASP A 89 23.49 7.59 7.32
N ALA A 90 24.24 6.49 7.22
CA ALA A 90 25.20 6.30 6.13
C ALA A 90 24.52 6.17 4.76
N GLU A 91 23.39 5.47 4.68
CA GLU A 91 22.66 5.24 3.43
C GLU A 91 21.91 6.49 2.95
N ARG A 92 21.48 7.37 3.86
CA ARG A 92 20.84 8.65 3.50
C ARG A 92 21.80 9.63 2.81
N ASN A 93 23.10 9.46 3.02
CA ASN A 93 24.13 10.33 2.46
C ASN A 93 24.69 9.84 1.11
N TYR A 94 24.10 8.77 0.53
CA TYR A 94 24.43 8.33 -0.82
C TYR A 94 23.59 9.11 -1.85
N SER A 95 24.27 9.86 -2.72
CA SER A 95 23.70 10.65 -3.82
C SER A 95 24.24 10.20 -5.17
#